data_AF-A0A536V5G4-F1
#
_entry.id   AF-A0A536V5G4-F1
#
_cell.length_a   1.000
_cell.length_b   1.000
_cell.length_c   1.000
_cell.angle_alpha   90.00
_cell.angle_beta   90.00
_cell.angle_gamma   90.00
#
_symmetry.space_group_name_H-M   'P 1'
#
loop_
_entity.id
_entity.type
_entity.pdbx_description
1 polymer ?
#
loop_
_entity_poly.entity_id
_entity_poly.type
_entity_poly.pdbx_seq_one_letter_code
_entity_poly.pdbx_strand_id
1 'polypeptide(L)'
;MSALPLPQPSRRELPVQIAMGPYLLRVEFRERAQLYDKRKLACLNFEDSRLELRDDLEGMRLAEAFLESLIRLTHFSKGCQQGCVEEAYTHSFATGMVEFAQRNPEAWAWFNLLLNDHLARDLQYDKVVYGTLPRPPQMPKRILIAGRPVTIRSITKAECGGAFGWYHFGKQEAQLYSGLTGSNLAVVALHEITHAVHHMYDLKKRDLHRNFRHAQLKGWLGIIKQNPSAWRWLAWVMSFPAQASLQ
;
A
#
# COMPACT_ATOMS: atom_id res chain seq x y z
N MET A 1 5.47 22.97 27.89
CA MET A 1 5.92 21.56 27.86
C MET A 1 6.45 21.28 26.48
N SER A 2 7.77 21.21 26.32
CA SER A 2 8.41 20.95 25.02
C SER A 2 8.12 19.51 24.60
N ALA A 3 7.52 19.34 23.42
CA ALA A 3 7.35 18.04 22.82
C ALA A 3 8.74 17.41 22.60
N LEU A 4 8.97 16.24 23.19
CA LEU A 4 10.15 15.44 22.90
C LEU A 4 10.19 15.19 21.37
N PRO A 5 11.35 15.34 20.72
CA PRO A 5 11.47 15.00 19.31
C PRO A 5 11.12 13.52 19.13
N LEU A 6 10.17 13.24 18.25
CA LEU A 6 9.84 11.87 17.83
C LEU A 6 11.11 11.21 17.27
N PRO A 7 11.39 9.94 17.62
CA PRO A 7 12.57 9.24 17.15
C PRO A 7 12.59 9.23 15.62
N GLN A 8 13.75 9.56 15.04
CA GLN A 8 13.96 9.35 13.60
C GLN A 8 14.07 7.86 13.33
N PRO A 9 13.39 7.32 12.31
CA PRO A 9 13.51 5.92 11.94
C PRO A 9 14.94 5.65 11.48
N SER A 10 15.70 4.97 12.32
CA SER A 10 17.00 4.42 11.95
C SER A 10 16.82 2.93 11.63
N ARG A 11 17.81 2.30 10.98
CA ARG A 11 17.86 0.83 10.79
C ARG A 11 17.59 0.01 12.08
N ARG A 12 17.63 0.64 13.26
CA ARG A 12 17.48 0.03 14.59
C ARG A 12 16.04 -0.39 14.94
N GLU A 13 15.03 0.00 14.17
CA GLU A 13 13.61 -0.36 14.41
C GLU A 13 13.03 -1.25 13.30
N LEU A 14 13.86 -2.10 12.69
CA LEU A 14 13.41 -3.03 11.68
C LEU A 14 12.33 -3.96 12.26
N PRO A 15 11.18 -4.18 11.57
CA PRO A 15 10.22 -5.17 12.01
C PRO A 15 10.89 -6.55 12.04
N VAL A 16 10.76 -7.26 13.16
CA VAL A 16 11.45 -8.56 13.33
C VAL A 16 10.88 -9.62 12.37
N GLN A 17 9.57 -9.60 12.15
CA GLN A 17 8.85 -10.57 11.32
C GLN A 17 7.66 -9.96 10.59
N ILE A 18 7.30 -10.56 9.46
CA ILE A 18 6.11 -10.26 8.67
C ILE A 18 5.32 -11.55 8.44
N ALA A 19 4.06 -11.54 8.83
CA ALA A 19 3.07 -12.57 8.52
C ALA A 19 2.20 -12.15 7.32
N MET A 20 2.09 -13.01 6.32
CA MET A 20 1.23 -12.82 5.16
C MET A 20 0.67 -14.17 4.69
N GLY A 21 -0.65 -14.34 4.74
CA GLY A 21 -1.28 -15.63 4.51
C GLY A 21 -0.68 -16.70 5.42
N PRO A 22 -0.18 -17.82 4.86
CA PRO A 22 0.50 -18.88 5.61
C PRO A 22 1.99 -18.61 5.86
N TYR A 23 2.57 -17.54 5.31
CA TYR A 23 4.00 -17.27 5.37
C TYR A 23 4.34 -16.38 6.56
N LEU A 24 5.40 -16.75 7.28
CA LEU A 24 6.03 -15.94 8.31
C LEU A 24 7.48 -15.72 7.92
N LEU A 25 7.86 -14.48 7.61
CA LEU A 25 9.19 -14.12 7.12
C LEU A 25 9.92 -13.22 8.12
N ARG A 26 11.17 -13.54 8.44
CA ARG A 26 12.06 -12.60 9.16
C ARG A 26 12.54 -11.52 8.21
N VAL A 27 12.53 -10.27 8.66
CA VAL A 27 13.09 -9.16 7.87
C VAL A 27 14.54 -8.97 8.29
N GLU A 28 15.45 -8.95 7.33
CA GLU A 28 16.90 -8.87 7.60
C GLU A 28 17.58 -7.90 6.62
N PHE A 29 18.47 -7.05 7.13
CA PHE A 29 19.41 -6.32 6.29
C PHE A 29 20.61 -7.21 5.97
N ARG A 30 20.98 -7.29 4.70
CA ARG A 30 22.06 -8.14 4.21
C ARG A 30 22.96 -7.38 3.24
N GLU A 31 24.24 -7.67 3.29
CA GLU A 31 25.17 -7.19 2.26
C GLU A 31 24.75 -7.72 0.89
N ARG A 32 25.03 -6.96 -0.17
CA ARG A 32 24.71 -7.36 -1.55
C ARG A 32 25.23 -8.77 -1.89
N ALA A 33 26.39 -9.15 -1.39
CA ALA A 33 27.01 -10.45 -1.64
C ALA A 33 26.25 -11.63 -1.00
N GLN A 34 25.47 -11.36 0.05
CA GLN A 34 24.74 -12.34 0.87
C GLN A 34 23.25 -12.44 0.50
N LEU A 35 22.75 -11.54 -0.34
CA LEU A 35 21.39 -11.62 -0.88
C LEU A 35 21.21 -12.89 -1.73
N TYR A 36 20.02 -13.50 -1.62
CA TYR A 36 19.62 -14.63 -2.47
C TYR A 36 19.75 -14.30 -3.97
N ASP A 37 19.35 -13.09 -4.38
CA ASP A 37 19.63 -12.54 -5.73
C ASP A 37 20.43 -11.24 -5.61
N LYS A 38 21.74 -11.34 -5.87
CA LYS A 38 22.72 -10.24 -5.77
C LYS A 38 22.46 -9.05 -6.72
N ARG A 39 21.53 -9.19 -7.67
CA ARG A 39 21.13 -8.13 -8.61
C ARG A 39 20.00 -7.27 -8.07
N LYS A 40 19.30 -7.72 -7.02
CA LYS A 40 18.13 -7.03 -6.46
C LYS A 40 18.49 -6.15 -5.28
N LEU A 41 17.58 -5.23 -4.99
CA LEU A 41 17.61 -4.39 -3.79
C LEU A 41 16.95 -5.11 -2.60
N ALA A 42 16.02 -6.01 -2.89
CA ALA A 42 15.35 -6.83 -1.89
C ALA A 42 14.94 -8.21 -2.46
N CYS A 43 15.00 -9.24 -1.61
CA CYS A 43 14.67 -10.62 -1.96
C CYS A 43 13.64 -11.21 -1.00
N LEU A 44 12.70 -11.99 -1.56
CA LEU A 44 11.86 -12.90 -0.79
C LEU A 44 12.49 -14.27 -0.94
N ASN A 45 13.11 -14.76 0.13
CA ASN A 45 13.72 -16.08 0.22
C ASN A 45 12.79 -16.96 1.05
N PHE A 46 11.89 -17.66 0.36
CA PHE A 46 10.88 -18.49 1.01
C PHE A 46 11.46 -19.77 1.63
N GLU A 47 12.57 -20.29 1.08
CA GLU A 47 13.25 -21.48 1.61
C GLU A 47 13.77 -21.23 3.03
N ASP A 48 14.36 -20.06 3.27
CA ASP A 48 14.87 -19.67 4.58
C ASP A 48 13.89 -18.82 5.41
N SER A 49 12.67 -18.60 4.91
CA SER A 49 11.66 -17.73 5.54
C SER A 49 12.19 -16.31 5.82
N ARG A 50 12.76 -15.65 4.81
CA ARG A 50 13.36 -14.31 4.92
C ARG A 50 12.83 -13.31 3.88
N LEU A 51 12.64 -12.08 4.32
CA LEU A 51 12.62 -10.88 3.47
C LEU A 51 13.96 -10.17 3.67
N GLU A 52 14.80 -10.24 2.66
CA GLU A 52 16.17 -9.72 2.69
C GLU A 52 16.19 -8.34 2.04
N LEU A 53 16.61 -7.32 2.77
CA LEU A 53 16.79 -5.96 2.28
C LEU A 53 18.29 -5.69 2.15
N ARG A 54 18.73 -5.07 1.06
CA ARG A 54 20.14 -4.68 0.95
C ARG A 54 20.46 -3.63 2.00
N ASP A 55 21.54 -3.83 2.73
CA ASP A 55 21.91 -3.01 3.87
C ASP A 55 22.25 -1.57 3.49
N ASP A 56 22.82 -1.29 2.32
CA ASP A 56 23.11 0.08 1.87
C ASP A 56 21.88 0.96 1.51
N LEU A 57 20.65 0.46 1.73
CA LEU A 57 19.41 1.17 1.39
C LEU A 57 18.93 2.02 2.56
N GLU A 58 18.55 3.26 2.27
CA GLU A 58 18.05 4.21 3.25
C GLU A 58 16.90 5.06 2.67
N GLY A 59 16.12 5.65 3.57
CA GLY A 59 14.97 6.51 3.28
C GLY A 59 14.06 5.96 2.18
N MET A 60 13.76 6.79 1.18
CA MET A 60 12.82 6.42 0.11
C MET A 60 13.28 5.24 -0.76
N ARG A 61 14.60 4.98 -0.88
CA ARG A 61 15.09 3.81 -1.64
C ARG A 61 14.79 2.51 -0.89
N LEU A 62 14.90 2.56 0.44
CA LEU A 62 14.52 1.45 1.31
C LEU A 62 13.00 1.23 1.29
N ALA A 63 12.21 2.31 1.40
CA ALA A 63 10.76 2.22 1.32
C ALA A 63 10.27 1.63 -0.02
N GLU A 64 10.87 2.04 -1.15
CA GLU A 64 10.54 1.48 -2.48
C GLU A 64 10.88 -0.02 -2.57
N ALA A 65 12.07 -0.43 -2.13
CA ALA A 65 12.48 -1.84 -2.14
C ALA A 65 11.61 -2.72 -1.21
N PHE A 66 11.20 -2.17 -0.07
CA PHE A 66 10.28 -2.84 0.84
C PHE A 66 8.88 -2.97 0.23
N LEU A 67 8.32 -1.90 -0.34
CA LEU A 67 7.01 -1.93 -1.01
C LEU A 67 7.00 -2.90 -2.20
N GLU A 68 8.07 -2.96 -2.99
CA GLU A 68 8.20 -3.95 -4.07
C GLU A 68 8.13 -5.38 -3.51
N SER A 69 8.80 -5.64 -2.39
CA SER A 69 8.79 -6.94 -1.73
C SER A 69 7.40 -7.28 -1.19
N LEU A 70 6.70 -6.31 -0.59
CA LEU A 70 5.32 -6.48 -0.15
C LEU A 70 4.40 -6.82 -1.32
N ILE A 71 4.45 -6.07 -2.43
CA ILE A 71 3.65 -6.33 -3.64
C ILE A 71 3.89 -7.77 -4.11
N ARG A 72 5.15 -8.19 -4.22
CA ARG A 72 5.49 -9.56 -4.63
C ARG A 72 4.95 -10.61 -3.65
N LEU A 73 5.05 -10.35 -2.35
CA LEU A 73 4.56 -11.25 -1.31
C LEU A 73 3.03 -11.33 -1.30
N THR A 74 2.31 -10.22 -1.50
CA THR A 74 0.84 -10.19 -1.59
C THR A 74 0.33 -11.04 -2.75
N HIS A 75 0.92 -10.90 -3.93
CA HIS A 75 0.53 -11.70 -5.09
C HIS A 75 0.81 -13.18 -4.88
N PHE A 76 2.00 -13.48 -4.38
CA PHE A 76 2.40 -14.86 -4.11
C PHE A 76 1.48 -15.54 -3.08
N SER A 77 1.18 -14.86 -1.96
CA SER A 77 0.35 -15.44 -0.89
C SER A 77 -1.11 -15.66 -1.30
N LYS A 78 -1.60 -14.91 -2.29
CA LYS A 78 -2.95 -15.04 -2.86
C LYS A 78 -3.01 -15.90 -4.12
N GLY A 79 -1.89 -16.51 -4.53
CA GLY A 79 -1.82 -17.33 -5.76
C GLY A 79 -1.98 -16.53 -7.05
N CYS A 80 -1.80 -15.20 -7.02
CA CYS A 80 -1.86 -14.35 -8.20
C CYS A 80 -0.53 -14.41 -8.96
N GLN A 81 -0.57 -14.93 -10.19
CA GLN A 81 0.63 -15.25 -10.97
C GLN A 81 0.44 -14.95 -12.47
N GLN A 82 1.45 -15.25 -13.27
CA GLN A 82 1.39 -15.08 -14.72
C GLN A 82 0.15 -15.79 -15.30
N GLY A 83 -0.58 -15.09 -16.17
CA GLY A 83 -1.82 -15.59 -16.79
C GLY A 83 -3.10 -15.20 -16.04
N CYS A 84 -3.02 -14.73 -14.80
CA CYS A 84 -4.14 -14.08 -14.13
C CYS A 84 -4.65 -12.87 -14.92
N VAL A 85 -5.96 -12.62 -14.85
CA VAL A 85 -6.56 -11.40 -15.38
C VAL A 85 -6.31 -10.24 -14.41
N GLU A 86 -6.38 -9.02 -14.92
CA GLU A 86 -6.16 -7.77 -14.18
C GLU A 86 -6.94 -7.69 -12.86
N GLU A 87 -8.21 -8.10 -12.85
CA GLU A 87 -9.06 -8.22 -11.66
C GLU A 87 -8.41 -9.01 -10.50
N ALA A 88 -7.71 -10.10 -10.82
CA ALA A 88 -7.04 -10.89 -9.79
C ALA A 88 -5.85 -10.13 -9.18
N TYR A 89 -5.20 -9.24 -9.95
CA TYR A 89 -4.11 -8.39 -9.48
C TYR A 89 -4.62 -7.23 -8.60
N THR A 90 -5.79 -6.67 -8.89
CA THR A 90 -6.41 -5.63 -8.04
C THR A 90 -6.88 -6.23 -6.72
N HIS A 91 -7.56 -7.38 -6.75
CA HIS A 91 -7.98 -8.09 -5.54
C HIS A 91 -6.83 -8.56 -4.66
N SER A 92 -5.82 -9.22 -5.23
CA SER A 92 -4.67 -9.72 -4.46
C SER A 92 -3.88 -8.60 -3.82
N PHE A 93 -3.64 -7.50 -4.55
CA PHE A 93 -2.99 -6.32 -4.00
C PHE A 93 -3.83 -5.68 -2.88
N ALA A 94 -5.11 -5.41 -3.12
CA ALA A 94 -5.97 -4.75 -2.14
C ALA A 94 -6.11 -5.56 -0.84
N THR A 95 -6.46 -6.84 -0.95
CA THR A 95 -6.61 -7.71 0.22
C THR A 95 -5.29 -7.97 0.93
N GLY A 96 -4.20 -8.14 0.19
CA GLY A 96 -2.87 -8.36 0.76
C GLY A 96 -2.32 -7.14 1.50
N MET A 97 -2.53 -5.92 0.99
CA MET A 97 -2.09 -4.70 1.67
C MET A 97 -2.87 -4.44 2.96
N VAL A 98 -4.20 -4.65 2.95
CA VAL A 98 -5.02 -4.55 4.17
C VAL A 98 -4.61 -5.61 5.20
N GLU A 99 -4.43 -6.85 4.76
CA GLU A 99 -3.93 -7.93 5.63
C GLU A 99 -2.57 -7.56 6.23
N PHE A 100 -1.64 -7.06 5.41
CA PHE A 100 -0.31 -6.65 5.87
C PHE A 100 -0.41 -5.62 6.99
N ALA A 101 -1.15 -4.52 6.76
CA ALA A 101 -1.29 -3.43 7.71
C ALA A 101 -1.89 -3.89 9.04
N GLN A 102 -2.86 -4.81 9.00
CA GLN A 102 -3.57 -5.29 10.19
C GLN A 102 -2.82 -6.37 10.96
N ARG A 103 -2.12 -7.28 10.27
CA ARG A 103 -1.39 -8.38 10.91
C ARG A 103 0.03 -8.01 11.32
N ASN A 104 0.58 -6.91 10.80
CA ASN A 104 1.96 -6.49 11.03
C ASN A 104 2.04 -5.01 11.42
N PRO A 105 1.40 -4.59 12.54
CA PRO A 105 1.30 -3.18 12.91
C PRO A 105 2.67 -2.50 13.08
N GLU A 106 3.67 -3.23 13.61
CA GLU A 106 5.05 -2.71 13.74
C GLU A 106 5.71 -2.48 12.38
N ALA A 107 5.63 -3.45 11.47
CA ALA A 107 6.17 -3.32 10.12
C ALA A 107 5.45 -2.24 9.31
N TRP A 108 4.14 -2.11 9.51
CA TRP A 108 3.31 -1.08 8.92
C TRP A 108 3.69 0.32 9.42
N ALA A 109 3.90 0.47 10.73
CA ALA A 109 4.35 1.71 11.33
C ALA A 109 5.75 2.10 10.83
N TRP A 110 6.68 1.15 10.83
CA TRP A 110 8.04 1.34 10.29
C TRP A 110 8.03 1.76 8.82
N PHE A 111 7.22 1.13 7.97
CA PHE A 111 7.10 1.53 6.58
C PHE A 111 6.60 2.98 6.43
N ASN A 112 5.58 3.36 7.20
CA ASN A 112 5.05 4.74 7.16
C ASN A 112 6.04 5.77 7.73
N LEU A 113 6.88 5.37 8.69
CA LEU A 113 7.98 6.20 9.17
C LEU A 113 9.04 6.42 8.07
N LEU A 114 9.44 5.39 7.33
CA LEU A 114 10.38 5.55 6.19
C LEU A 114 9.84 6.50 5.12
N LEU A 115 8.52 6.50 4.93
CA LEU A 115 7.86 7.40 3.99
C LEU A 115 7.84 8.85 4.46
N ASN A 116 8.14 9.17 5.72
CA ASN A 116 8.12 10.55 6.22
C ASN A 116 9.26 11.41 5.70
N ASP A 117 10.37 10.82 5.24
CA ASP A 117 11.59 11.53 4.87
C ASP A 117 11.38 12.61 3.80
N HIS A 118 10.35 12.46 2.96
CA HIS A 118 10.03 13.41 1.88
C HIS A 118 8.92 14.42 2.23
N LEU A 119 8.42 14.42 3.47
CA LEU A 119 7.23 15.17 3.87
C LEU A 119 7.50 16.25 4.92
N ALA A 120 6.70 17.31 4.87
CA ALA A 120 6.59 18.27 5.96
C ALA A 120 5.96 17.61 7.22
N ARG A 121 6.30 18.12 8.42
CA ARG A 121 5.93 17.53 9.72
C ARG A 121 4.43 17.37 9.97
N ASP A 122 3.61 18.24 9.38
CA ASP A 122 2.15 18.22 9.47
C ASP A 122 1.52 17.14 8.58
N LEU A 123 2.23 16.75 7.50
CA LEU A 123 1.79 15.75 6.52
C LEU A 123 2.31 14.33 6.80
N GLN A 124 3.19 14.15 7.79
CA GLN A 124 3.77 12.87 8.16
C GLN A 124 2.72 11.76 8.45
N TYR A 125 3.04 10.53 8.09
CA TYR A 125 2.18 9.36 8.09
C TYR A 125 2.20 8.57 9.39
N ASP A 126 3.28 8.64 10.17
CA ASP A 126 3.42 8.00 11.48
C ASP A 126 2.26 8.38 12.42
N LYS A 127 1.90 9.66 12.47
CA LYS A 127 0.78 10.15 13.29
C LYS A 127 -0.55 9.49 12.93
N VAL A 128 -0.69 9.13 11.66
CA VAL A 128 -1.89 8.44 11.17
C VAL A 128 -1.90 7.02 11.69
N VAL A 129 -0.85 6.24 11.43
CA VAL A 129 -0.82 4.81 11.76
C VAL A 129 -0.72 4.54 13.26
N TYR A 130 -0.20 5.48 14.04
CA TYR A 130 -0.24 5.44 15.51
C TYR A 130 -1.55 5.98 16.11
N GLY A 131 -2.46 6.52 15.30
CA GLY A 131 -3.76 7.00 15.78
C GLY A 131 -3.67 8.27 16.63
N THR A 132 -2.61 9.07 16.47
CA THR A 132 -2.38 10.27 17.29
C THR A 132 -3.01 11.54 16.69
N LEU A 133 -3.77 11.40 15.61
CA LEU A 133 -4.54 12.49 15.03
C LEU A 133 -5.77 12.82 15.90
N PRO A 134 -6.16 14.10 16.01
CA PRO A 134 -7.35 14.49 16.76
C PRO A 134 -8.65 14.04 16.09
N ARG A 135 -8.63 13.80 14.76
CA ARG A 135 -9.78 13.37 13.96
C ARG A 135 -9.31 12.44 12.84
N PRO A 136 -10.16 11.47 12.41
CA PRO A 136 -9.91 10.66 11.23
C PRO A 136 -9.66 11.52 9.98
N PRO A 137 -8.65 11.19 9.14
CA PRO A 137 -8.48 11.83 7.85
C PRO A 137 -9.70 11.56 6.95
N GLN A 138 -10.06 12.57 6.16
CA GLN A 138 -11.21 12.50 5.26
C GLN A 138 -10.82 11.85 3.93
N MET A 139 -11.77 11.15 3.30
CA MET A 139 -11.58 10.62 1.95
C MET A 139 -11.25 11.78 0.98
N PRO A 140 -10.17 11.68 0.19
CA PRO A 140 -9.86 12.70 -0.79
C PRO A 140 -10.91 12.67 -1.92
N LYS A 141 -11.22 13.82 -2.52
CA LYS A 141 -12.12 13.89 -3.68
C LYS A 141 -11.40 13.67 -5.02
N ARG A 142 -10.08 13.85 -5.02
CA ARG A 142 -9.24 13.78 -6.21
C ARG A 142 -7.83 13.38 -5.81
N ILE A 143 -7.21 12.50 -6.61
CA ILE A 143 -5.82 12.09 -6.48
C ILE A 143 -5.11 12.17 -7.83
N LEU A 144 -3.80 12.33 -7.83
CA LEU A 144 -2.95 12.24 -9.01
C LEU A 144 -2.36 10.84 -9.12
N ILE A 145 -2.56 10.19 -10.27
CA ILE A 145 -1.96 8.91 -10.64
C ILE A 145 -1.23 9.11 -11.97
N ALA A 146 0.09 8.86 -11.98
CA ALA A 146 0.95 9.11 -13.14
C ALA A 146 0.79 10.54 -13.72
N GLY A 147 0.63 11.54 -12.85
CA GLY A 147 0.42 12.95 -13.23
C GLY A 147 -0.99 13.27 -13.75
N ARG A 148 -1.89 12.28 -13.84
CA ARG A 148 -3.27 12.46 -14.31
C ARG A 148 -4.24 12.45 -13.13
N PRO A 149 -5.28 13.29 -13.14
CA PRO A 149 -6.25 13.34 -12.08
C PRO A 149 -7.26 12.20 -12.14
N VAL A 150 -7.49 11.56 -11.00
CA VAL A 150 -8.54 10.57 -10.78
C VAL A 150 -9.46 11.06 -9.68
N THR A 151 -10.75 11.11 -9.96
CA THR A 151 -11.78 11.47 -8.97
C THR A 151 -12.05 10.29 -8.05
N ILE A 152 -12.21 10.54 -6.76
CA ILE A 152 -12.72 9.56 -5.81
C ILE A 152 -14.06 10.07 -5.28
N ARG A 153 -15.09 9.25 -5.42
CA ARG A 153 -16.47 9.63 -5.12
C ARG A 153 -17.13 8.57 -4.26
N SER A 154 -17.93 9.01 -3.29
CA SER A 154 -18.89 8.13 -2.62
C SER A 154 -20.20 8.11 -3.41
N ILE A 155 -20.77 6.92 -3.57
CA ILE A 155 -22.04 6.68 -4.26
C ILE A 155 -23.04 5.98 -3.35
N THR A 156 -24.33 6.26 -3.57
CA THR A 156 -25.42 5.67 -2.82
C THR A 156 -25.67 4.20 -3.18
N LYS A 157 -26.48 3.50 -2.38
CA LYS A 157 -26.89 2.11 -2.68
C LYS A 157 -27.64 2.00 -4.02
N ALA A 158 -28.41 3.01 -4.38
CA ALA A 158 -29.15 3.04 -5.64
C ALA A 158 -28.21 3.14 -6.85
N GLU A 159 -27.11 3.90 -6.72
CA GLU A 159 -26.09 4.05 -7.76
C GLU A 159 -25.17 2.82 -7.86
N CYS A 160 -24.88 2.13 -6.74
CA CYS A 160 -23.95 1.00 -6.73
C CYS A 160 -24.57 -0.31 -7.24
N GLY A 161 -25.90 -0.43 -7.24
CA GLY A 161 -26.59 -1.66 -7.60
C GLY A 161 -26.16 -2.83 -6.72
N GLY A 162 -25.58 -3.87 -7.33
CA GLY A 162 -25.03 -5.05 -6.65
C GLY A 162 -23.53 -4.96 -6.32
N ALA A 163 -22.84 -3.89 -6.72
CA ALA A 163 -21.41 -3.72 -6.50
C ALA A 163 -21.12 -2.87 -5.25
N PHE A 164 -19.95 -3.08 -4.64
CA PHE A 164 -19.48 -2.28 -3.50
C PHE A 164 -18.60 -1.09 -3.93
N GLY A 165 -18.10 -1.13 -5.16
CA GLY A 165 -17.31 -0.09 -5.81
C GLY A 165 -17.14 -0.43 -7.28
N TRP A 166 -16.66 0.52 -8.06
CA TRP A 166 -16.20 0.33 -9.43
C TRP A 166 -15.38 1.53 -9.91
N TYR A 167 -14.44 1.28 -10.83
CA TYR A 167 -13.68 2.30 -11.52
C TYR A 167 -14.25 2.57 -12.92
N HIS A 168 -14.70 3.81 -13.15
CA HIS A 168 -15.23 4.23 -14.44
C HIS A 168 -14.13 4.81 -15.34
N PHE A 169 -13.57 3.96 -16.22
CA PHE A 169 -12.46 4.30 -17.14
C PHE A 169 -12.66 5.63 -17.90
N GLY A 170 -13.80 5.82 -18.56
CA GLY A 170 -14.05 7.03 -19.37
C GLY A 170 -14.14 8.34 -18.58
N LYS A 171 -14.45 8.27 -17.27
CA LYS A 171 -14.54 9.43 -16.37
C LYS A 171 -13.32 9.56 -15.47
N GLN A 172 -12.46 8.55 -15.45
CA GLN A 172 -11.35 8.40 -14.51
C GLN A 172 -11.81 8.60 -13.06
N GLU A 173 -12.83 7.85 -12.67
CA GLU A 173 -13.50 8.00 -11.38
C GLU A 173 -13.55 6.66 -10.64
N ALA A 174 -12.95 6.60 -9.46
CA ALA A 174 -13.12 5.50 -8.51
C ALA A 174 -14.33 5.79 -7.62
N GLN A 175 -15.37 4.96 -7.70
CA GLN A 175 -16.60 5.14 -6.96
C GLN A 175 -16.72 4.09 -5.86
N LEU A 176 -17.04 4.54 -4.64
CA LEU A 176 -17.11 3.70 -3.44
C LEU A 176 -18.52 3.78 -2.84
N TYR A 177 -19.13 2.64 -2.54
CA TYR A 177 -20.44 2.62 -1.88
C TYR A 177 -20.36 3.30 -0.50
N SER A 178 -21.25 4.26 -0.25
CA SER A 178 -21.29 5.09 0.97
C SER A 178 -21.50 4.29 2.27
N GLY A 179 -22.04 3.07 2.18
CA GLY A 179 -22.23 2.18 3.32
C GLY A 179 -21.02 1.30 3.63
N LEU A 180 -19.89 1.48 2.95
CA LEU A 180 -18.65 0.76 3.26
C LEU A 180 -18.09 1.20 4.62
N THR A 181 -17.76 0.20 5.43
CA THR A 181 -17.12 0.37 6.74
C THR A 181 -16.06 -0.71 6.93
N GLY A 182 -15.23 -0.58 7.97
CA GLY A 182 -14.30 -1.64 8.34
C GLY A 182 -13.21 -1.88 7.31
N SER A 183 -12.68 -3.11 7.32
CA SER A 183 -11.73 -3.58 6.32
C SER A 183 -12.30 -3.57 4.90
N ASN A 184 -13.62 -3.68 4.73
CA ASN A 184 -14.26 -3.64 3.41
C ASN A 184 -14.05 -2.28 2.73
N LEU A 185 -14.12 -1.18 3.49
CA LEU A 185 -13.80 0.14 2.96
C LEU A 185 -12.36 0.19 2.42
N ALA A 186 -11.39 -0.26 3.21
CA ALA A 186 -9.99 -0.23 2.81
C ALA A 186 -9.73 -1.12 1.58
N VAL A 187 -10.29 -2.33 1.56
CA VAL A 187 -10.14 -3.28 0.44
C VAL A 187 -10.75 -2.70 -0.84
N VAL A 188 -12.00 -2.24 -0.81
CA VAL A 188 -12.65 -1.70 -2.01
C VAL A 188 -11.96 -0.43 -2.48
N ALA A 189 -11.57 0.48 -1.57
CA ALA A 189 -10.84 1.69 -1.95
C ALA A 189 -9.51 1.37 -2.65
N LEU A 190 -8.69 0.48 -2.09
CA LEU A 190 -7.45 0.06 -2.73
C LEU A 190 -7.70 -0.64 -4.07
N HIS A 191 -8.73 -1.48 -4.16
CA HIS A 191 -9.08 -2.22 -5.37
C HIS A 191 -9.42 -1.25 -6.51
N GLU A 192 -10.36 -0.31 -6.29
CA GLU A 192 -10.77 0.64 -7.33
C GLU A 192 -9.67 1.62 -7.72
N ILE A 193 -8.88 2.09 -6.74
CA ILE A 193 -7.72 2.94 -7.03
C ILE A 193 -6.65 2.14 -7.81
N THR A 194 -6.52 0.83 -7.56
CA THR A 194 -5.57 0.00 -8.31
C THR A 194 -6.03 -0.21 -9.76
N HIS A 195 -7.34 -0.33 -10.03
CA HIS A 195 -7.84 -0.26 -11.41
C HIS A 195 -7.45 1.05 -12.09
N ALA A 196 -7.58 2.18 -11.38
CA ALA A 196 -7.14 3.47 -11.89
C ALA A 196 -5.63 3.51 -12.16
N VAL A 197 -4.81 2.92 -11.28
CA VAL A 197 -3.36 2.73 -11.50
C VAL A 197 -3.12 1.91 -12.76
N HIS A 198 -3.72 0.73 -12.90
CA HIS A 198 -3.52 -0.12 -14.07
C HIS A 198 -3.95 0.58 -15.37
N HIS A 199 -5.06 1.32 -15.34
CA HIS A 199 -5.51 2.13 -16.47
C HIS A 199 -4.50 3.22 -16.85
N MET A 200 -3.95 3.96 -15.88
CA MET A 200 -2.98 5.03 -16.16
C MET A 200 -1.64 4.54 -16.69
N TYR A 201 -1.31 3.26 -16.46
CA TYR A 201 -0.13 2.59 -17.00
C TYR A 201 -0.44 1.74 -18.24
N ASP A 202 -1.61 1.96 -18.87
CA ASP A 202 -2.07 1.32 -20.10
C ASP A 202 -2.00 -0.23 -20.06
N LEU A 203 -2.25 -0.81 -18.88
CA LEU A 203 -2.22 -2.26 -18.72
C LEU A 203 -3.44 -2.92 -19.36
N LYS A 204 -3.19 -4.06 -20.00
CA LYS A 204 -4.25 -4.87 -20.63
C LYS A 204 -4.88 -5.82 -19.62
N LYS A 205 -6.11 -6.27 -19.90
CA LYS A 205 -6.81 -7.28 -19.08
C LYS A 205 -5.96 -8.53 -18.82
N ARG A 206 -5.13 -8.91 -19.79
CA ARG A 206 -4.07 -9.91 -19.63
C ARG A 206 -2.76 -9.28 -20.05
N ASP A 207 -1.88 -9.09 -19.09
CA ASP A 207 -0.54 -8.57 -19.30
C ASP A 207 0.48 -9.47 -18.60
N LEU A 208 1.76 -9.16 -18.74
CA LEU A 208 2.81 -9.85 -18.02
C LEU A 208 2.72 -9.50 -16.53
N HIS A 209 2.92 -10.51 -15.68
CA HIS A 209 2.93 -10.38 -14.23
C HIS A 209 3.87 -9.25 -13.75
N ARG A 210 5.02 -9.10 -14.41
CA ARG A 210 5.98 -8.02 -14.10
C ARG A 210 5.42 -6.62 -14.37
N ASN A 211 4.54 -6.46 -15.36
CA ASN A 211 3.97 -5.16 -15.73
C ASN A 211 2.95 -4.71 -14.68
N PHE A 212 2.08 -5.61 -14.20
CA PHE A 212 1.19 -5.33 -13.06
C PHE A 212 1.96 -4.91 -11.81
N ARG A 213 2.99 -5.68 -11.41
CA ARG A 213 3.81 -5.32 -10.23
C ARG A 213 4.52 -3.98 -10.40
N HIS A 214 5.03 -3.70 -11.59
CA HIS A 214 5.71 -2.44 -11.88
C HIS A 214 4.74 -1.25 -11.80
N ALA A 215 3.56 -1.37 -12.41
CA ALA A 215 2.53 -0.33 -12.36
C ALA A 215 2.04 -0.10 -10.92
N GLN A 216 1.81 -1.16 -10.15
CA GLN A 216 1.43 -1.05 -8.73
C GLN A 216 2.52 -0.36 -7.92
N LEU A 217 3.79 -0.75 -8.07
CA LEU A 217 4.90 -0.12 -7.36
C LEU A 217 5.00 1.37 -7.70
N LYS A 218 5.07 1.72 -9.00
CA LYS A 218 5.24 3.11 -9.43
C LYS A 218 4.00 3.95 -9.20
N GLY A 219 2.81 3.40 -9.42
CA GLY A 219 1.53 4.05 -9.17
C GLY A 219 1.31 4.37 -7.70
N TRP A 220 1.43 3.38 -6.82
CA TRP A 220 1.24 3.58 -5.38
C TRP A 220 2.32 4.45 -4.75
N LEU A 221 3.59 4.27 -5.13
CA LEU A 221 4.66 5.16 -4.67
C LEU A 221 4.45 6.61 -5.16
N GLY A 222 3.94 6.77 -6.39
CA GLY A 222 3.54 8.08 -6.94
C GLY A 222 2.40 8.70 -6.15
N ILE A 223 1.35 7.93 -5.82
CA ILE A 223 0.23 8.38 -4.99
C ILE A 223 0.73 8.83 -3.62
N ILE A 224 1.57 8.01 -2.97
CA ILE A 224 2.17 8.31 -1.67
C ILE A 224 2.94 9.64 -1.71
N LYS A 225 3.72 9.89 -2.75
CA LYS A 225 4.53 11.12 -2.86
C LYS A 225 3.71 12.35 -3.21
N GLN A 226 2.72 12.21 -4.10
CA GLN A 226 2.02 13.35 -4.71
C GLN A 226 0.69 13.67 -4.01
N ASN A 227 0.16 12.73 -3.22
CA ASN A 227 -1.16 12.85 -2.57
C ASN A 227 -1.08 12.43 -1.10
N PRO A 228 -0.32 13.17 -0.26
CA PRO A 228 -0.13 12.78 1.13
C PRO A 228 -1.44 12.63 1.90
N SER A 229 -2.42 13.50 1.66
CA SER A 229 -3.76 13.38 2.26
C SER A 229 -4.47 12.08 1.87
N ALA A 230 -4.29 11.60 0.64
CA ALA A 230 -4.89 10.34 0.19
C ALA A 230 -4.25 9.14 0.87
N TRP A 231 -2.92 9.11 0.96
CA TRP A 231 -2.23 8.06 1.69
C TRP A 231 -2.55 8.07 3.18
N ARG A 232 -2.64 9.26 3.80
CA ARG A 232 -3.10 9.40 5.19
C ARG A 232 -4.49 8.80 5.42
N TRP A 233 -5.44 9.07 4.53
CA TRP A 233 -6.77 8.45 4.62
C TRP A 233 -6.70 6.93 4.47
N LEU A 234 -6.01 6.42 3.44
CA LEU A 234 -5.87 4.97 3.23
C LEU A 234 -5.16 4.28 4.39
N ALA A 235 -4.06 4.86 4.89
CA ALA A 235 -3.32 4.33 6.02
C ALA A 235 -4.17 4.30 7.30
N TRP A 236 -4.99 5.33 7.53
CA TRP A 236 -5.95 5.33 8.63
C TRP A 236 -6.97 4.20 8.52
N VAL A 237 -7.66 4.06 7.39
CA VAL A 237 -8.72 3.05 7.25
C VAL A 237 -8.17 1.62 7.28
N MET A 238 -6.91 1.42 6.87
CA MET A 238 -6.21 0.15 7.01
C MET A 238 -5.82 -0.15 8.47
N SER A 239 -5.33 0.85 9.20
CA SER A 239 -4.87 0.72 10.60
C SER A 239 -6.01 0.60 11.61
N PHE A 240 -7.14 1.29 11.39
CA PHE A 240 -8.24 1.38 12.35
C PHE A 240 -9.57 0.93 11.73
N PRO A 241 -9.72 -0.34 11.33
CA PRO A 241 -10.93 -0.81 10.66
C PRO A 241 -12.18 -0.59 11.51
N ALA A 242 -12.12 -0.74 12.83
CA ALA A 242 -13.27 -0.50 13.71
C ALA A 242 -13.82 0.94 13.66
N GLN A 243 -13.01 1.91 13.20
CA GLN A 243 -13.37 3.32 13.07
C GLN A 243 -13.48 3.76 11.59
N ALA A 244 -13.23 2.85 10.65
CA ALA A 244 -13.19 3.16 9.23
C ALA A 244 -14.60 3.30 8.67
N SER A 245 -14.94 4.50 8.20
CA SER A 245 -16.16 4.80 7.47
C SER A 245 -15.92 5.93 6.45
N LEU A 246 -16.86 6.12 5.53
CA LEU A 246 -16.84 7.24 4.57
C LEU A 246 -17.44 8.53 5.13
N GLN A 247 -17.95 8.52 6.36
CA GLN A 247 -18.59 9.65 7.05
C GLN A 247 -17.59 10.48 7.86
#